data_AF-A0A1B6YD92-F1
#
_entry.id   AF-A0A1B6YD92-F1
#
_cell.length_a   1.000
_cell.length_b   1.000
_cell.length_c   1.000
_cell.angle_alpha   90.00
_cell.angle_beta   90.00
_cell.angle_gamma   90.00
#
_symmetry.space_group_name_H-M   'P 1'
#
loop_
_entity.id
_entity.type
_entity.pdbx_description
1 polymer ?
#
loop_
_entity_poly.entity_id
_entity_poly.type
_entity_poly.pdbx_seq_one_letter_code
_entity_poly.pdbx_strand_id
1 'polypeptide(L)'
;MKFLDKEYHPVIENYIADYAEDNLELVERDTFEEVLVHDDDLRELAFSAKEGKKLLSMLQEVKAKEGFLERLNDRIAQSEN
;
A
#
# COMPACT_ATOMS: atom_id res chain seq x y z
N MET A 1 14.32 -1.23 -18.40
CA MET A 1 13.75 -2.48 -17.85
C MET A 1 12.34 -2.61 -18.41
N LYS A 2 12.02 -3.71 -19.10
CA LYS A 2 10.65 -3.99 -19.56
C LYS A 2 9.98 -4.87 -18.50
N PHE A 3 9.27 -4.27 -17.55
CA PHE A 3 8.45 -5.00 -16.57
C PHE A 3 7.24 -5.70 -17.22
N LEU A 4 6.89 -5.34 -18.46
CA LEU A 4 5.66 -5.75 -19.14
C LEU A 4 5.68 -7.17 -19.78
N ASP A 5 6.83 -7.82 -19.89
CA ASP A 5 6.94 -9.12 -20.59
C ASP A 5 7.01 -10.34 -19.62
N LYS A 6 7.05 -10.11 -18.30
CA LYS A 6 7.07 -11.19 -17.29
C LYS A 6 5.73 -11.24 -16.56
N GLU A 7 4.93 -12.25 -16.87
CA GLU A 7 3.76 -12.62 -16.07
C GLU A 7 4.25 -13.52 -14.92
N TYR A 8 4.09 -13.06 -13.68
CA TYR A 8 4.46 -13.86 -12.52
C TYR A 8 3.43 -14.96 -12.32
N HIS A 9 3.85 -16.07 -11.70
CA HIS A 9 2.89 -17.10 -11.30
C HIS A 9 1.87 -16.46 -10.33
N PRO A 10 0.55 -16.70 -10.45
CA PRO A 10 -0.48 -16.03 -9.63
C PRO A 10 -0.26 -16.12 -8.12
N VAL A 11 0.40 -17.19 -7.66
CA VAL A 11 0.82 -17.33 -6.26
C VAL A 11 1.75 -16.20 -5.83
N ILE A 12 2.75 -15.84 -6.65
CA ILE A 12 3.68 -14.76 -6.35
C ILE A 12 2.94 -13.41 -6.28
N GLU A 13 1.98 -13.17 -7.17
CA GLU A 13 1.16 -11.95 -7.12
C GLU A 13 0.37 -11.83 -5.82
N ASN A 14 -0.22 -12.94 -5.33
CA ASN A 14 -0.90 -12.96 -4.05
C ASN A 14 0.06 -12.66 -2.89
N TYR A 15 1.25 -13.28 -2.89
CA TYR A 15 2.27 -12.99 -1.86
C TYR A 15 2.75 -11.53 -1.90
N ILE A 16 2.88 -10.92 -3.07
CA ILE A 16 3.20 -9.49 -3.17
C ILE A 16 2.09 -8.65 -2.53
N ALA A 17 0.83 -8.94 -2.84
CA ALA A 17 -0.31 -8.23 -2.28
C ALA A 17 -0.35 -8.36 -0.75
N ASP A 18 -0.23 -9.58 -0.23
CA ASP A 18 -0.24 -9.83 1.21
C ASP A 18 0.99 -9.25 1.92
N TYR A 19 2.16 -9.24 1.27
CA TYR A 19 3.37 -8.60 1.79
C TYR A 19 3.24 -7.07 1.87
N ALA A 20 2.62 -6.45 0.86
CA ALA A 20 2.34 -5.02 0.83
C ALA A 20 1.27 -4.61 1.88
N GLU A 21 0.38 -5.53 2.23
CA GLU A 21 -0.64 -5.35 3.26
C GLU A 21 -0.16 -5.69 4.68
N ASP A 22 1.07 -6.18 4.86
CA ASP A 22 1.59 -6.74 6.12
C ASP A 22 0.74 -7.91 6.67
N ASN A 23 0.06 -8.64 5.78
CA ASN A 23 -0.87 -9.74 6.10
C ASN A 23 -0.22 -11.12 6.17
N LEU A 24 1.04 -11.27 5.76
CA LEU A 24 1.76 -12.54 5.85
C LEU A 24 2.10 -12.92 7.29
N GLU A 25 1.90 -14.19 7.65
CA GLU A 25 2.38 -14.75 8.90
C GLU A 25 3.91 -14.77 8.95
N LEU A 26 4.49 -14.90 10.15
CA LEU A 26 5.95 -14.81 10.35
C LEU A 26 6.74 -15.75 9.42
N VAL A 27 6.35 -17.03 9.35
CA VAL A 27 7.05 -18.03 8.52
C VAL A 27 6.90 -17.73 7.03
N GLU A 28 5.71 -17.29 6.61
CA GLU A 28 5.42 -16.95 5.22
C GLU A 28 6.22 -15.72 4.79
N ARG A 29 6.29 -14.72 5.66
CA ARG A 29 7.07 -13.50 5.46
C ARG A 29 8.56 -13.82 5.32
N ASP A 30 9.12 -14.57 6.26
CA ASP A 30 10.54 -14.94 6.23
C ASP A 30 10.88 -15.72 4.95
N THR A 31 9.99 -16.65 4.56
CA THR A 31 10.15 -17.43 3.33
C THR A 31 10.07 -16.56 2.09
N PHE A 32 9.10 -15.63 2.04
CA PHE A 32 8.93 -14.73 0.90
C PHE A 32 10.09 -13.74 0.79
N GLU A 33 10.58 -13.22 1.91
CA GLU A 33 11.75 -12.32 1.94
C GLU A 33 13.01 -13.00 1.40
N GLU A 34 13.22 -14.29 1.68
CA GLU A 34 14.30 -15.06 1.06
C GLU A 34 14.14 -15.12 -0.47
N VAL A 35 12.92 -15.26 -1.00
CA VAL A 35 12.70 -15.20 -2.46
C VAL A 35 13.08 -13.82 -3.01
N LEU A 36 12.74 -12.73 -2.31
CA LEU A 36 13.10 -11.36 -2.70
C LEU A 36 14.61 -11.11 -2.68
N VAL A 37 15.38 -11.86 -1.87
CA VAL A 37 16.84 -11.79 -1.90
C VAL A 37 17.39 -12.30 -3.23
N HIS A 38 16.76 -13.31 -3.83
CA HIS A 38 17.25 -13.97 -5.05
C HIS A 38 16.67 -13.41 -6.36
N ASP A 39 15.59 -12.62 -6.30
CA ASP A 39 14.96 -12.00 -7.47
C ASP A 39 14.82 -10.49 -7.30
N ASP A 40 15.73 -9.74 -7.94
CA ASP A 40 15.79 -8.28 -7.87
C ASP A 40 14.55 -7.60 -8.48
N ASP A 41 14.00 -8.15 -9.57
CA ASP A 41 12.81 -7.59 -10.24
C ASP A 41 11.59 -7.73 -9.32
N LEU A 42 11.46 -8.90 -8.68
CA LEU A 42 10.38 -9.18 -7.75
C LEU A 42 10.51 -8.34 -6.47
N ARG A 43 11.73 -8.17 -5.96
CA ARG A 43 12.01 -7.30 -4.81
C ARG A 43 11.63 -5.85 -5.09
N GLU A 44 12.03 -5.32 -6.25
CA GLU A 44 11.68 -3.97 -6.66
C GLU A 44 10.16 -3.80 -6.75
N LEU A 45 9.46 -4.78 -7.32
CA LEU A 45 8.00 -4.77 -7.42
C LEU A 45 7.32 -4.79 -6.04
N ALA A 46 7.71 -5.71 -5.15
CA ALA A 46 7.13 -5.85 -3.83
C ALA A 46 7.35 -4.59 -2.98
N PHE A 47 8.55 -4.00 -3.03
CA PHE A 47 8.86 -2.78 -2.28
C PHE A 47 8.13 -1.57 -2.86
N SER A 48 8.04 -1.46 -4.19
CA SER A 48 7.29 -0.38 -4.86
C SER A 48 5.80 -0.44 -4.53
N ALA A 49 5.20 -1.64 -4.49
CA ALA A 49 3.80 -1.83 -4.08
C ALA A 49 3.56 -1.35 -2.64
N LYS A 50 4.46 -1.74 -1.72
CA LYS A 50 4.39 -1.35 -0.31
C LYS A 50 4.54 0.17 -0.11
N GLU A 51 5.49 0.79 -0.78
CA GLU A 51 5.67 2.25 -0.74
C GLU A 51 4.50 3.00 -1.39
N GLY A 52 4.02 2.54 -2.54
CA GLY A 52 2.88 3.13 -3.24
C GLY A 52 1.62 3.15 -2.38
N LYS A 53 1.36 2.07 -1.64
CA LYS A 53 0.26 2.02 -0.67
C LYS A 53 0.42 3.07 0.44
N LYS A 54 1.61 3.17 1.05
CA LYS A 54 1.90 4.17 2.08
C LYS A 54 1.62 5.59 1.57
N LEU A 55 2.07 5.91 0.35
CA LEU A 55 1.82 7.21 -0.28
C LEU A 55 0.33 7.45 -0.52
N LEU A 56 -0.41 6.43 -0.96
CA LEU A 56 -1.86 6.53 -1.15
C LEU A 56 -2.59 6.80 0.18
N SER A 57 -2.22 6.12 1.26
CA SER A 57 -2.78 6.38 2.60
C SER A 57 -2.49 7.80 3.06
N MET A 58 -1.25 8.29 2.89
CA MET A 58 -0.89 9.67 3.21
C MET A 58 -1.71 10.67 2.38
N LEU A 59 -1.92 10.42 1.10
CA LEU A 59 -2.75 11.26 0.23
C LEU A 59 -4.21 11.30 0.71
N GLN A 60 -4.76 10.16 1.10
CA GLN A 60 -6.12 10.08 1.64
C GLN A 60 -6.26 10.88 2.94
N GLU A 61 -5.28 10.80 3.83
CA GLU A 61 -5.26 11.59 5.07
C GLU A 61 -5.19 13.10 4.78
N VAL A 62 -4.36 13.53 3.84
CA VAL A 62 -4.25 14.93 3.43
C VAL A 62 -5.58 15.42 2.87
N LYS A 63 -6.20 14.66 1.97
CA LYS A 63 -7.53 15.00 1.40
C LYS A 63 -8.64 15.01 2.44
N ALA A 64 -8.60 14.12 3.43
CA ALA A 64 -9.58 14.10 4.51
C ALA A 64 -9.48 15.36 5.40
N LYS A 65 -8.27 15.90 5.58
CA LYS A 65 -8.03 17.17 6.29
C LYS A 65 -8.38 18.39 5.45
N GLU A 66 -8.31 18.28 4.13
CA GLU A 66 -8.73 19.34 3.21
C GLU A 66 -10.24 19.62 3.35
N GLY A 67 -10.58 20.91 3.54
CA GLY A 67 -11.95 21.35 3.85
C GLY A 67 -12.49 20.87 5.21
N PHE A 68 -11.68 20.25 6.08
CA PHE A 68 -12.13 19.80 7.41
C PHE A 68 -12.58 20.99 8.27
N LEU A 69 -11.83 22.10 8.25
CA LEU A 69 -12.18 23.30 9.00
C LEU A 69 -13.48 23.92 8.52
N GLU A 70 -13.73 23.96 7.21
CA GLU A 70 -15.01 24.42 6.64
C GLU A 70 -16.16 23.53 7.07
N ARG A 71 -16.03 22.20 6.92
CA ARG A 71 -17.06 21.24 7.38
C ARG A 71 -17.30 21.30 8.88
N LEU A 72 -16.26 21.58 9.68
CA LEU A 72 -16.36 21.72 11.13
C LEU A 72 -17.12 23.00 11.50
N ASN A 73 -16.75 24.13 10.88
CA ASN A 73 -17.42 25.42 11.10
C ASN A 73 -18.89 25.37 10.69
N ASP A 74 -19.21 24.73 9.57
CA ASP A 74 -20.60 24.55 9.11
C ASP A 74 -21.43 23.76 10.13
N ARG A 75 -20.86 22.69 10.72
CA ARG A 75 -21.55 21.90 11.77
C ARG A 75 -21.76 22.68 13.05
N ILE A 76 -20.78 23.49 13.48
CA ILE A 76 -20.91 24.35 14.67
C ILE A 76 -22.02 25.38 14.45
N ALA A 77 -22.02 26.07 13.31
CA ALA A 77 -23.03 27.07 12.96
C ALA A 77 -24.45 26.48 12.85
N GLN A 78 -24.59 25.21 12.44
CA GLN A 78 -25.87 24.50 12.43
C GLN A 78 -26.35 24.07 13.83
N SER A 79 -25.44 23.96 14.81
CA SER A 79 -25.78 23.57 16.18
C SER A 79 -26.16 24.73 17.11
N GLU A 80 -25.87 25.97 16.70
CA GLU A 80 -26.19 27.20 17.43
C GLU A 80 -27.54 27.83 17.00
N ASN A 81 -28.24 27.23 16.02
CA ASN A 81 -29.62 27.57 15.62
C ASN A 81 -30.61 26.49 16.09
#